data_AF-A0A1H3X0Z8-F1
#
_entry.id   AF-A0A1H3X0Z8-F1
#
_cell.length_a   1.000
_cell.length_b   1.000
_cell.length_c   1.000
_cell.angle_alpha   90.00
_cell.angle_beta   90.00
_cell.angle_gamma   90.00
#
_symmetry.space_group_name_H-M   'P 1'
#
loop_
_entity.id
_entity.type
_entity.pdbx_description
1 polymer ?
#
loop_
_entity_poly.entity_id
_entity_poly.type
_entity_poly.pdbx_seq_one_letter_code
_entity_poly.pdbx_strand_id
1 'polypeptide(L)'
;MRLTTLVTSILLSSATLLAGCSANPVSGENQLSLMSEAEEIQTGQQAHREILAKTPPYQNAAIQAYVNRIGQLMAAQSHRNNLQFTFTVLDDPAVNAFALPGGYIYITTGLMAYLNSEAELAGVLGHEIGHVAARHNVSQASWGVVGGIVTSVLSEKLGNKDLIGTLGELGLSNYSRNQELDADGLGAEYLARAGYDPANMANVIATLQAYDQFKGGSSDPYRDLFSTHPNNDLRLQQLIGQARRYGTGTRDAGHETYLQQIEGLRLPLGNGQTVQVRLLTARPGDTFDNLARSSRLSNNPAMHLRVLNGLFPNGEPRPGQLLKTIQ
;
A
#
# COMPACT_ATOMS: atom_id res chain seq x y z
N MET A 1 -52.67 10.45 42.34
CA MET A 1 -51.48 9.57 42.48
C MET A 1 -51.39 8.70 41.24
N ARG A 2 -50.32 8.90 40.43
CA ARG A 2 -49.60 7.90 39.61
C ARG A 2 -50.44 7.11 38.59
N LEU A 3 -50.23 7.13 37.27
CA LEU A 3 -48.96 7.03 36.56
C LEU A 3 -49.24 7.20 35.03
N THR A 4 -49.66 8.37 34.56
CA THR A 4 -49.93 8.63 33.12
C THR A 4 -48.78 9.33 32.39
N THR A 5 -47.60 9.41 33.01
CA THR A 5 -46.39 10.08 32.50
C THR A 5 -45.32 9.09 32.03
N LEU A 6 -45.67 8.12 31.18
CA LEU A 6 -44.68 7.17 30.66
C LEU A 6 -44.94 6.72 29.21
N VAL A 7 -45.32 7.63 28.31
CA VAL A 7 -45.31 7.35 26.85
C VAL A 7 -44.74 8.51 26.03
N THR A 8 -44.64 9.71 26.59
CA THR A 8 -44.23 10.94 25.87
C THR A 8 -42.73 11.25 25.91
N SER A 9 -41.85 10.24 25.92
CA SER A 9 -40.39 10.47 25.86
C SER A 9 -39.60 9.49 24.99
N ILE A 10 -40.25 8.65 24.19
CA ILE A 10 -39.58 7.73 23.24
C ILE A 10 -39.87 8.13 21.78
N LEU A 11 -39.91 9.44 21.47
CA LEU A 11 -40.24 9.90 20.11
C LEU A 11 -39.46 11.13 19.63
N LEU A 12 -38.34 11.48 20.27
CA LEU A 12 -37.52 12.60 19.82
C LEU A 12 -36.01 12.34 19.94
N SER A 13 -35.59 11.15 19.54
CA SER A 13 -34.20 10.89 19.10
C SER A 13 -34.23 10.36 17.68
N SER A 14 -34.98 11.04 16.80
CA SER A 14 -34.69 11.01 15.38
C SER A 14 -33.36 11.74 15.21
N ALA A 15 -32.25 11.02 15.43
CA ALA A 15 -30.97 11.42 14.91
C ALA A 15 -31.17 11.57 13.41
N THR A 16 -31.28 12.82 12.97
CA THR A 16 -31.22 13.19 11.57
C THR A 16 -29.83 12.78 11.10
N LEU A 17 -29.72 11.55 10.60
CA LEU A 17 -28.59 11.15 9.77
C LEU A 17 -28.66 12.06 8.54
N LEU A 18 -27.95 13.19 8.61
CA LEU A 18 -27.66 14.03 7.47
C LEU A 18 -26.71 13.22 6.58
N ALA A 19 -27.27 12.28 5.82
CA ALA A 19 -26.58 11.68 4.70
C ALA A 19 -26.39 12.81 3.68
N GLY A 20 -25.20 13.41 3.68
CA GLY A 20 -24.81 14.38 2.68
C GLY A 20 -24.53 13.65 1.37
N CYS A 21 -25.15 14.08 0.27
CA CYS A 21 -24.62 13.74 -1.05
C CYS A 21 -23.35 14.57 -1.23
N SER A 22 -22.19 13.92 -1.33
CA SER A 22 -20.96 14.57 -1.79
C SER A 22 -20.56 13.96 -3.13
N ALA A 23 -20.12 14.81 -4.05
CA ALA A 23 -19.64 14.34 -5.35
C ALA A 23 -18.30 13.61 -5.15
N ASN A 24 -18.17 12.44 -5.75
CA ASN A 24 -16.89 11.73 -5.84
C ASN A 24 -15.92 12.61 -6.66
N PRO A 25 -14.75 13.00 -6.12
CA PRO A 25 -13.83 13.91 -6.81
C PRO A 25 -13.28 13.38 -8.14
N VAL A 26 -13.32 12.06 -8.36
CA VAL A 26 -12.86 11.40 -9.58
C VAL A 26 -14.01 11.24 -10.57
N SER A 27 -15.09 10.55 -10.19
CA SER A 27 -16.18 10.24 -11.13
C SER A 27 -17.15 11.40 -11.34
N GLY A 28 -17.19 12.37 -10.41
CA GLY A 28 -18.18 13.44 -10.38
C GLY A 28 -19.58 12.98 -9.96
N GLU A 29 -19.79 11.68 -9.73
CA GLU A 29 -21.09 11.15 -9.32
C GLU A 29 -21.40 11.47 -7.85
N ASN A 30 -22.66 11.77 -7.57
CA ASN A 30 -23.12 11.95 -6.19
C ASN A 30 -23.12 10.60 -5.49
N GLN A 31 -22.22 10.44 -4.53
CA GLN A 31 -22.19 9.25 -3.67
C GLN A 31 -22.85 9.60 -2.35
N LEU A 32 -23.65 8.66 -1.81
CA LEU A 32 -24.07 8.72 -0.42
C LEU A 32 -22.81 8.63 0.44
N SER A 33 -22.33 9.77 0.93
CA SER A 33 -21.20 9.85 1.83
C SER A 33 -21.72 10.22 3.20
N LEU A 34 -21.51 9.34 4.17
CA LEU A 34 -21.93 9.58 5.56
C LEU A 34 -21.01 10.60 6.27
N MET A 35 -20.05 11.18 5.56
CA MET A 35 -18.93 11.93 6.14
C MET A 35 -18.49 13.08 5.22
N SER A 36 -18.44 14.29 5.78
CA SER A 36 -17.85 15.46 5.12
C SER A 36 -16.33 15.32 4.96
N GLU A 37 -15.72 16.13 4.08
CA GLU A 37 -14.25 16.16 3.94
C GLU A 37 -13.54 16.58 5.25
N ALA A 38 -14.15 17.47 6.04
CA ALA A 38 -13.59 17.86 7.33
C ALA A 38 -13.59 16.70 8.33
N GLU A 39 -14.69 15.94 8.41
CA GLU A 39 -14.78 14.75 9.26
C GLU A 39 -13.84 13.64 8.80
N GLU A 40 -13.68 13.47 7.47
CA GLU A 40 -12.70 12.56 6.87
C GLU A 40 -11.28 12.88 7.36
N ILE A 41 -10.87 14.15 7.25
CA ILE A 41 -9.53 14.60 7.65
C ILE A 41 -9.34 14.40 9.17
N GLN A 42 -10.32 14.79 9.99
CA GLN A 42 -10.23 14.65 11.44
C GLN A 42 -10.12 13.17 11.86
N THR A 43 -10.88 12.30 11.22
CA THR A 43 -10.86 10.86 11.48
C THR A 43 -9.52 10.25 11.08
N GLY A 44 -9.01 10.62 9.90
CA GLY A 44 -7.68 10.24 9.44
C GLY A 44 -6.57 10.64 10.40
N GLN A 45 -6.60 11.89 10.87
CA GLN A 45 -5.66 12.41 11.86
C GLN A 45 -5.68 11.61 13.18
N GLN A 46 -6.86 11.21 13.64
CA GLN A 46 -6.98 10.40 14.84
C GLN A 46 -6.39 9.00 14.64
N ALA A 47 -6.81 8.30 13.59
CA ALA A 47 -6.31 6.97 13.28
C ALA A 47 -4.79 6.98 13.03
N HIS A 48 -4.25 8.02 12.40
CA HIS A 48 -2.80 8.19 12.22
C HIS A 48 -2.05 8.21 13.55
N ARG A 49 -2.50 8.98 14.54
CA ARG A 49 -1.87 9.03 15.87
C ARG A 49 -1.86 7.65 16.54
N GLU A 50 -2.93 6.90 16.37
CA GLU A 50 -3.10 5.57 16.97
C GLU A 50 -2.22 4.51 16.29
N ILE A 51 -2.10 4.56 14.96
CA ILE A 51 -1.16 3.69 14.23
C ILE A 51 0.26 3.98 14.71
N LEU A 52 0.68 5.25 14.74
CA LEU A 52 2.05 5.60 15.14
C LEU A 52 2.38 5.25 16.59
N ALA A 53 1.37 5.21 17.48
CA ALA A 53 1.56 4.78 18.86
C ALA A 53 1.88 3.28 18.99
N LYS A 54 1.48 2.47 18.01
CA LYS A 54 1.64 1.00 18.01
C LYS A 54 2.74 0.51 17.08
N THR A 55 2.78 1.06 15.86
CA THR A 55 3.76 0.74 14.83
C THR A 55 4.55 2.01 14.54
N PRO A 56 5.74 2.18 15.14
CA PRO A 56 6.53 3.39 14.96
C PRO A 56 7.00 3.52 13.50
N PRO A 57 7.20 4.76 13.01
CA PRO A 57 7.84 4.98 11.72
C PRO A 57 9.22 4.33 11.67
N TYR A 58 9.60 3.87 10.48
CA TYR A 58 10.94 3.37 10.21
C TYR A 58 11.98 4.46 10.47
N GLN A 59 12.94 4.19 11.34
CA GLN A 59 13.92 5.18 11.82
C GLN A 59 15.07 5.39 10.82
N ASN A 60 14.72 5.83 9.60
CA ASN A 60 15.68 6.22 8.57
C ASN A 60 15.16 7.46 7.82
N ALA A 61 15.72 8.61 8.15
CA ALA A 61 15.29 9.89 7.57
C ALA A 61 15.48 9.96 6.05
N ALA A 62 16.50 9.28 5.50
CA ALA A 62 16.75 9.29 4.06
C ALA A 62 15.67 8.50 3.30
N ILE A 63 15.34 7.29 3.76
CA ILE A 63 14.28 6.47 3.18
C ILE A 63 12.91 7.17 3.34
N GLN A 64 12.63 7.74 4.52
CA GLN A 64 11.39 8.45 4.77
C GLN A 64 11.25 9.70 3.86
N ALA A 65 12.34 10.45 3.65
CA ALA A 65 12.36 11.59 2.74
C ALA A 65 12.22 11.17 1.28
N TYR A 66 12.84 10.05 0.88
CA TYR A 66 12.74 9.49 -0.46
C TYR A 66 11.30 9.09 -0.78
N VAL A 67 10.65 8.30 0.08
CA VAL A 67 9.25 7.90 -0.08
C VAL A 67 8.34 9.11 -0.08
N ASN A 68 8.54 10.08 0.82
CA ASN A 68 7.75 11.31 0.81
C ASN A 68 7.93 12.10 -0.49
N ARG A 69 9.15 12.22 -1.02
CA ARG A 69 9.39 12.93 -2.30
C ARG A 69 8.61 12.30 -3.45
N ILE A 70 8.62 10.97 -3.57
CA ILE A 70 7.87 10.25 -4.61
C ILE A 70 6.36 10.36 -4.35
N GLY A 71 5.92 10.18 -3.11
CA GLY A 71 4.52 10.33 -2.74
C GLY A 71 3.96 11.71 -3.06
N GLN A 72 4.66 12.79 -2.71
CA GLN A 72 4.23 14.16 -2.99
C GLN A 72 4.18 14.45 -4.50
N LEU A 73 5.15 13.93 -5.26
CA LEU A 73 5.13 14.00 -6.73
C LEU A 73 3.85 13.38 -7.29
N MET A 74 3.47 12.18 -6.80
CA MET A 74 2.28 11.48 -7.26
C MET A 74 0.98 12.17 -6.79
N ALA A 75 0.94 12.63 -5.54
CA ALA A 75 -0.22 13.32 -4.97
C ALA A 75 -0.55 14.62 -5.73
N ALA A 76 0.46 15.35 -6.18
CA ALA A 76 0.29 16.55 -7.00
C ALA A 76 -0.40 16.29 -8.34
N GLN A 77 -0.33 15.06 -8.87
CA GLN A 77 -1.01 14.64 -10.10
C GLN A 77 -2.42 14.11 -9.88
N SER A 78 -2.82 13.96 -8.62
CA SER A 78 -4.09 13.33 -8.27
C SER A 78 -5.30 14.26 -8.44
N HIS A 79 -6.48 13.65 -8.50
CA HIS A 79 -7.76 14.38 -8.50
C HIS A 79 -8.07 15.09 -7.17
N ARG A 80 -7.27 14.87 -6.12
CA ARG A 80 -7.34 15.58 -4.83
C ARG A 80 -6.01 16.24 -4.47
N ASN A 81 -5.35 16.87 -5.43
CA ASN A 81 -4.06 17.54 -5.23
C ASN A 81 -4.07 18.74 -4.26
N ASN A 82 -5.25 19.15 -3.79
CA ASN A 82 -5.47 20.13 -2.74
C ASN A 82 -5.51 19.52 -1.32
N LEU A 83 -5.61 18.19 -1.20
CA LEU A 83 -5.55 17.48 0.07
C LEU A 83 -4.11 17.39 0.56
N GLN A 84 -3.90 17.53 1.87
CA GLN A 84 -2.57 17.36 2.47
C GLN A 84 -2.26 15.87 2.65
N PHE A 85 -1.40 15.32 1.78
CA PHE A 85 -0.95 13.94 1.90
C PHE A 85 0.24 13.79 2.85
N THR A 86 0.21 12.74 3.67
CA THR A 86 1.29 12.35 4.60
C THR A 86 1.72 10.91 4.29
N PHE A 87 3.00 10.70 4.00
CA PHE A 87 3.55 9.38 3.66
C PHE A 87 4.41 8.87 4.82
N THR A 88 4.18 7.64 5.27
CA THR A 88 4.93 7.03 6.38
C THR A 88 5.47 5.67 5.97
N VAL A 89 6.77 5.45 6.20
CA VAL A 89 7.36 4.12 6.09
C VAL A 89 7.25 3.42 7.44
N LEU A 90 6.67 2.23 7.49
CA LEU A 90 6.52 1.44 8.71
C LEU A 90 7.62 0.38 8.82
N ASP A 91 8.23 0.25 10.00
CA ASP A 91 9.21 -0.80 10.33
C ASP A 91 8.53 -2.15 10.53
N ASP A 92 8.03 -2.70 9.43
CA ASP A 92 7.19 -3.89 9.42
C ASP A 92 7.62 -4.81 8.25
N PRO A 93 7.73 -6.14 8.49
CA PRO A 93 8.16 -7.07 7.46
C PRO A 93 7.03 -7.59 6.58
N ALA A 94 5.76 -7.28 6.89
CA ALA A 94 4.63 -7.58 6.02
C ALA A 94 4.84 -6.92 4.66
N VAL A 95 4.41 -7.56 3.58
CA VAL A 95 4.40 -6.97 2.23
C VAL A 95 3.08 -6.22 2.09
N ASN A 96 3.05 -4.93 2.46
CA ASN A 96 1.81 -4.16 2.54
C ASN A 96 2.00 -2.65 2.27
N ALA A 97 0.94 -2.02 1.76
CA ALA A 97 0.71 -0.59 1.72
C ALA A 97 -0.79 -0.33 1.95
N PHE A 98 -1.12 0.81 2.56
CA PHE A 98 -2.53 1.17 2.77
C PHE A 98 -2.70 2.67 2.96
N ALA A 99 -3.91 3.14 2.72
CA ALA A 99 -4.33 4.51 2.98
C ALA A 99 -5.41 4.60 4.07
N LEU A 100 -5.33 5.67 4.88
CA LEU A 100 -6.42 6.11 5.75
C LEU A 100 -7.15 7.31 5.14
N PRO A 101 -8.37 7.60 5.60
CA PRO A 101 -9.06 8.87 5.35
C PRO A 101 -8.15 10.09 5.49
N GLY A 102 -8.35 11.12 4.69
CA GLY A 102 -7.66 12.41 4.88
C GLY A 102 -6.21 12.47 4.37
N GLY A 103 -5.76 11.47 3.60
CA GLY A 103 -4.48 11.53 2.87
C GLY A 103 -3.28 10.93 3.60
N TYR A 104 -3.49 10.06 4.58
CA TYR A 104 -2.39 9.34 5.22
C TYR A 104 -2.12 8.02 4.49
N ILE A 105 -0.90 7.84 3.98
CA ILE A 105 -0.48 6.69 3.20
C ILE A 105 0.72 6.03 3.87
N TYR A 106 0.68 4.71 3.94
CA TYR A 106 1.69 3.88 4.59
C TYR A 106 2.24 2.86 3.62
N ILE A 107 3.53 2.60 3.75
CA ILE A 107 4.22 1.50 3.06
C ILE A 107 5.16 0.82 4.06
N THR A 108 5.21 -0.51 4.03
CA THR A 108 6.09 -1.27 4.94
C THR A 108 7.49 -1.46 4.35
N THR A 109 8.50 -1.61 5.21
CA THR A 109 9.84 -2.04 4.76
C THR A 109 9.79 -3.38 4.01
N GLY A 110 8.88 -4.28 4.40
CA GLY A 110 8.64 -5.55 3.72
C GLY A 110 8.27 -5.37 2.25
N LEU A 111 7.30 -4.51 1.92
CA LEU A 111 6.94 -4.25 0.52
C LEU A 111 8.09 -3.59 -0.24
N MET A 112 8.74 -2.59 0.36
CA MET A 112 9.86 -1.89 -0.26
C MET A 112 11.01 -2.84 -0.65
N ALA A 113 11.27 -3.89 0.11
CA ALA A 113 12.32 -4.86 -0.23
C ALA A 113 12.06 -5.59 -1.56
N TYR A 114 10.80 -5.80 -1.94
CA TYR A 114 10.43 -6.55 -3.13
C TYR A 114 10.30 -5.68 -4.38
N LEU A 115 9.94 -4.40 -4.26
CA LEU A 115 9.87 -3.49 -5.41
C LEU A 115 11.24 -3.36 -6.10
N ASN A 116 11.24 -3.25 -7.42
CA ASN A 116 12.46 -3.23 -8.22
C ASN A 116 12.71 -1.89 -8.91
N SER A 117 11.88 -0.86 -8.70
CA SER A 117 12.10 0.43 -9.34
C SER A 117 11.40 1.58 -8.61
N GLU A 118 11.85 2.82 -8.86
CA GLU A 118 11.18 4.03 -8.36
C GLU A 118 9.77 4.13 -8.94
N ALA A 119 9.58 3.69 -10.20
CA ALA A 119 8.28 3.64 -10.85
C ALA A 119 7.32 2.61 -10.22
N GLU A 120 7.82 1.46 -9.74
CA GLU A 120 7.00 0.53 -8.96
C GLU A 120 6.59 1.11 -7.61
N LEU A 121 7.50 1.78 -6.89
CA LEU A 121 7.15 2.53 -5.67
C LEU A 121 6.10 3.61 -5.97
N ALA A 122 6.29 4.38 -7.04
CA ALA A 122 5.33 5.37 -7.48
C ALA A 122 3.97 4.74 -7.85
N GLY A 123 3.96 3.54 -8.44
CA GLY A 123 2.75 2.80 -8.77
C GLY A 123 1.96 2.38 -7.52
N VAL A 124 2.64 1.80 -6.53
CA VAL A 124 2.04 1.45 -5.23
C VAL A 124 1.45 2.71 -4.57
N LEU A 125 2.23 3.78 -4.44
CA LEU A 125 1.73 5.02 -3.83
C LEU A 125 0.60 5.66 -4.65
N GLY A 126 0.66 5.60 -5.97
CA GLY A 126 -0.35 6.11 -6.89
C GLY A 126 -1.69 5.37 -6.73
N HIS A 127 -1.64 4.05 -6.56
CA HIS A 127 -2.81 3.22 -6.26
C HIS A 127 -3.46 3.62 -4.91
N GLU A 128 -2.66 3.76 -3.84
CA GLU A 128 -3.16 4.22 -2.54
C GLU A 128 -3.76 5.64 -2.59
N ILE A 129 -3.12 6.55 -3.33
CA ILE A 129 -3.66 7.89 -3.63
C ILE A 129 -4.98 7.76 -4.40
N GLY A 130 -5.11 6.78 -5.30
CA GLY A 130 -6.34 6.45 -6.02
C GLY A 130 -7.50 6.16 -5.07
N HIS A 131 -7.30 5.31 -4.06
CA HIS A 131 -8.31 5.05 -3.03
C HIS A 131 -8.74 6.30 -2.26
N VAL A 132 -7.79 7.16 -1.89
CA VAL A 132 -8.10 8.44 -1.21
C VAL A 132 -8.82 9.41 -2.15
N ALA A 133 -8.38 9.50 -3.41
CA ALA A 133 -8.93 10.40 -4.42
C ALA A 133 -10.39 10.05 -4.73
N ALA A 134 -10.68 8.75 -4.90
CA ALA A 134 -12.01 8.22 -5.14
C ALA A 134 -12.81 8.00 -3.85
N ARG A 135 -12.28 8.41 -2.68
CA ARG A 135 -12.94 8.30 -1.36
C ARG A 135 -13.39 6.86 -1.03
N HIS A 136 -12.63 5.85 -1.44
CA HIS A 136 -12.95 4.44 -1.12
C HIS A 136 -12.86 4.16 0.39
N ASN A 137 -11.94 4.83 1.07
CA ASN A 137 -11.65 4.71 2.50
C ASN A 137 -12.69 5.37 3.43
N VAL A 138 -13.66 6.13 2.91
CA VAL A 138 -14.79 6.69 3.70
C VAL A 138 -16.11 5.99 3.42
N SER A 139 -16.08 4.87 2.69
CA SER A 139 -17.26 4.03 2.48
C SER A 139 -17.79 3.47 3.82
N GLN A 140 -19.08 3.11 3.86
CA GLN A 140 -19.72 2.62 5.09
C GLN A 140 -19.01 1.38 5.68
N ALA A 141 -18.40 0.54 4.83
CA ALA A 141 -17.59 -0.60 5.25
C ALA A 141 -16.31 -0.13 5.96
N SER A 142 -15.57 0.80 5.36
CA SER A 142 -14.31 1.35 5.91
C SER A 142 -14.51 2.10 7.24
N TRP A 143 -15.66 2.72 7.45
CA TRP A 143 -15.99 3.43 8.69
C TRP A 143 -16.04 2.53 9.92
N GLY A 144 -16.63 1.34 9.80
CA GLY A 144 -16.68 0.35 10.89
C GLY A 144 -15.28 -0.09 11.32
N VAL A 145 -14.35 -0.14 10.36
CA VAL A 145 -12.95 -0.50 10.59
C VAL A 145 -12.21 0.59 11.33
N VAL A 146 -12.32 1.85 10.88
CA VAL A 146 -11.65 2.97 11.54
C VAL A 146 -12.15 3.15 12.98
N GLY A 147 -13.47 3.02 13.21
CA GLY A 147 -14.02 2.98 14.57
C GLY A 147 -13.48 1.81 15.39
N GLY A 148 -13.27 0.64 14.77
CA GLY A 148 -12.64 -0.53 15.38
C GLY A 148 -11.18 -0.31 15.78
N ILE A 149 -10.40 0.39 14.96
CA ILE A 149 -9.00 0.75 15.26
C ILE A 149 -8.96 1.67 16.48
N VAL A 150 -9.75 2.75 16.45
CA VAL A 150 -9.87 3.73 17.55
C VAL A 150 -10.23 3.05 18.88
N THR A 151 -11.25 2.20 18.85
CA THR A 151 -11.70 1.50 20.06
C THR A 151 -10.72 0.43 20.54
N SER A 152 -10.03 -0.25 19.63
CA SER A 152 -9.06 -1.30 19.96
C SER A 152 -7.67 -0.77 20.35
N VAL A 153 -7.34 0.48 20.00
CA VAL A 153 -6.15 1.16 20.52
C VAL A 153 -6.40 1.68 21.93
N LEU A 154 -7.60 2.17 22.20
CA LEU A 154 -8.00 2.63 23.52
C LEU A 154 -8.21 1.48 24.52
N SER A 155 -8.58 0.30 24.03
CA SER A 155 -8.70 -0.92 24.83
C SER A 155 -7.39 -1.68 24.75
N GLU A 156 -6.61 -1.77 25.83
CA GLU A 156 -5.34 -2.54 25.97
C GLU A 156 -5.41 -4.04 25.55
N LYS A 157 -6.54 -4.51 25.02
CA LYS A 157 -6.79 -5.87 24.53
C LYS A 157 -5.98 -6.27 23.30
N LEU A 158 -5.43 -5.32 22.55
CA LEU A 158 -4.43 -5.61 21.53
C LEU A 158 -3.06 -5.62 22.22
N GLY A 159 -2.61 -6.79 22.68
CA GLY A 159 -1.20 -6.98 23.08
C GLY A 159 -0.24 -6.74 21.90
N ASN A 160 0.97 -7.31 21.93
CA ASN A 160 1.96 -7.29 20.83
C ASN A 160 1.50 -7.99 19.51
N LYS A 161 0.20 -8.00 19.20
CA LYS A 161 -0.31 -8.44 17.92
C LYS A 161 0.06 -7.40 16.86
N ASP A 162 0.53 -7.91 15.73
CA ASP A 162 0.78 -7.19 14.49
C ASP A 162 -0.44 -6.30 14.14
N LEU A 163 -0.27 -4.99 14.31
CA LEU A 163 -1.33 -4.02 14.06
C LEU A 163 -1.73 -4.06 12.59
N ILE A 164 -0.77 -4.14 11.67
CA ILE A 164 -1.05 -4.20 10.23
C ILE A 164 -1.88 -5.45 9.91
N GLY A 165 -1.61 -6.56 10.60
CA GLY A 165 -2.37 -7.82 10.50
C GLY A 165 -3.82 -7.64 10.91
N THR A 166 -4.00 -6.92 12.00
CA THR A 166 -5.31 -6.56 12.51
C THR A 166 -6.02 -5.59 11.55
N LEU A 167 -5.31 -4.65 10.92
CA LEU A 167 -5.90 -3.73 9.93
C LEU A 167 -6.41 -4.46 8.69
N GLY A 168 -5.66 -5.46 8.21
CA GLY A 168 -6.07 -6.35 7.13
C GLY A 168 -7.30 -7.17 7.51
N GLU A 169 -7.27 -7.85 8.67
CA GLU A 169 -8.39 -8.67 9.17
C GLU A 169 -9.66 -7.84 9.42
N LEU A 170 -9.52 -6.60 9.90
CA LEU A 170 -10.65 -5.71 10.11
C LEU A 170 -11.20 -5.13 8.81
N GLY A 171 -10.52 -5.28 7.67
CA GLY A 171 -11.05 -4.93 6.36
C GLY A 171 -10.76 -3.51 5.89
N LEU A 172 -9.67 -2.86 6.35
CA LEU A 172 -9.17 -1.66 5.66
C LEU A 172 -8.76 -1.97 4.21
N SER A 173 -8.46 -3.25 3.90
CA SER A 173 -8.15 -3.78 2.58
C SER A 173 -9.34 -4.44 1.87
N ASN A 174 -10.55 -4.45 2.45
CA ASN A 174 -11.72 -5.09 1.84
C ASN A 174 -12.41 -4.16 0.83
N TYR A 175 -11.66 -3.65 -0.14
CA TYR A 175 -12.24 -2.93 -1.26
C TYR A 175 -12.94 -3.90 -2.22
N SER A 176 -14.05 -3.46 -2.80
CA SER A 176 -14.69 -4.22 -3.87
C SER A 176 -13.77 -4.26 -5.10
N ARG A 177 -13.90 -5.31 -5.93
CA ARG A 177 -13.14 -5.42 -7.18
C ARG A 177 -13.24 -4.20 -8.10
N ASN A 178 -14.37 -3.49 -8.08
CA ASN A 178 -14.52 -2.25 -8.85
C ASN A 178 -13.67 -1.12 -8.26
N GLN A 179 -13.65 -0.96 -6.94
CA GLN A 179 -12.81 0.05 -6.28
C GLN A 179 -11.32 -0.21 -6.51
N GLU A 180 -10.91 -1.47 -6.57
CA GLU A 180 -9.54 -1.87 -6.88
C GLU A 180 -9.17 -1.55 -8.33
N LEU A 181 -10.06 -1.87 -9.28
CA LEU A 181 -9.87 -1.49 -10.68
C LEU A 181 -9.83 0.02 -10.88
N ASP A 182 -10.65 0.77 -10.15
CA ASP A 182 -10.67 2.23 -10.17
C ASP A 182 -9.34 2.80 -9.63
N ALA A 183 -8.85 2.27 -8.50
CA ALA A 183 -7.57 2.66 -7.93
C ALA A 183 -6.38 2.32 -8.83
N ASP A 184 -6.39 1.15 -9.48
CA ASP A 184 -5.37 0.76 -10.45
C ASP A 184 -5.36 1.68 -11.67
N GLY A 185 -6.53 2.02 -12.20
CA GLY A 185 -6.67 2.95 -13.31
C GLY A 185 -6.17 4.36 -12.96
N LEU A 186 -6.49 4.84 -11.76
CA LEU A 186 -6.00 6.11 -11.25
C LEU A 186 -4.49 6.08 -11.01
N GLY A 187 -3.95 5.00 -10.45
CA GLY A 187 -2.51 4.82 -10.28
C GLY A 187 -1.76 4.87 -11.60
N ALA A 188 -2.26 4.17 -12.63
CA ALA A 188 -1.71 4.22 -13.99
C ALA A 188 -1.76 5.63 -14.59
N GLU A 189 -2.88 6.35 -14.40
CA GLU A 189 -3.02 7.74 -14.82
C GLU A 189 -2.04 8.67 -14.10
N TYR A 190 -1.89 8.54 -12.79
CA TYR A 190 -0.98 9.39 -12.01
C TYR A 190 0.48 9.12 -12.38
N LEU A 191 0.85 7.87 -12.69
CA LEU A 191 2.17 7.54 -13.22
C LEU A 191 2.42 8.26 -14.55
N ALA A 192 1.46 8.18 -15.48
CA ALA A 192 1.54 8.85 -16.77
C ALA A 192 1.78 10.36 -16.62
N ARG A 193 0.96 11.01 -15.77
CA ARG A 193 1.03 12.44 -15.48
C ARG A 193 2.35 12.84 -14.79
N ALA A 194 2.88 11.97 -13.94
CA ALA A 194 4.19 12.16 -13.30
C ALA A 194 5.37 11.88 -14.25
N GLY A 195 5.10 11.41 -15.47
CA GLY A 195 6.09 11.15 -16.51
C GLY A 195 6.70 9.75 -16.48
N TYR A 196 6.20 8.82 -15.65
CA TYR A 196 6.55 7.40 -15.69
C TYR A 196 5.70 6.66 -16.74
N ASP A 197 6.16 5.50 -17.21
CA ASP A 197 5.34 4.62 -18.06
C ASP A 197 4.23 3.98 -17.20
N PRO A 198 2.94 4.14 -17.56
CA PRO A 198 1.81 3.49 -16.87
C PRO A 198 1.90 1.97 -16.81
N ALA A 199 2.67 1.34 -17.70
CA ALA A 199 2.91 -0.10 -17.68
C ALA A 199 3.59 -0.58 -16.39
N ASN A 200 4.21 0.31 -15.60
CA ASN A 200 4.79 -0.05 -14.31
C ASN A 200 3.76 -0.54 -13.28
N MET A 201 2.46 -0.23 -13.45
CA MET A 201 1.41 -0.87 -12.63
C MET A 201 1.41 -2.40 -12.79
N ALA A 202 1.64 -2.90 -14.02
CA ALA A 202 1.74 -4.33 -14.27
C ALA A 202 2.98 -4.95 -13.61
N ASN A 203 4.07 -4.19 -13.48
CA ASN A 203 5.28 -4.65 -12.79
C ASN A 203 5.06 -4.80 -11.28
N VAL A 204 4.30 -3.89 -10.66
CA VAL A 204 3.90 -4.01 -9.24
C VAL A 204 3.11 -5.30 -9.03
N ILE A 205 2.09 -5.55 -9.86
CA ILE A 205 1.26 -6.76 -9.76
C ILE A 205 2.11 -8.02 -9.98
N ALA A 206 3.01 -8.01 -10.96
CA ALA A 206 3.91 -9.15 -11.20
C ALA A 206 4.82 -9.43 -9.98
N THR A 207 5.36 -8.39 -9.35
CA THR A 207 6.16 -8.49 -8.13
C THR A 207 5.36 -9.12 -6.98
N LEU A 208 4.14 -8.63 -6.77
CA LEU A 208 3.23 -9.15 -5.74
C LEU A 208 2.85 -10.61 -6.00
N GLN A 209 2.51 -10.98 -7.23
CA GLN A 209 2.17 -12.36 -7.57
C GLN A 209 3.35 -13.32 -7.43
N ALA A 210 4.56 -12.89 -7.79
CA ALA A 210 5.77 -13.69 -7.58
C ALA A 210 5.99 -13.96 -6.09
N TYR A 211 5.75 -12.97 -5.23
CA TYR A 211 5.81 -13.13 -3.78
C TYR A 211 4.77 -14.13 -3.25
N ASP A 212 3.50 -14.02 -3.64
CA ASP A 212 2.43 -14.95 -3.19
C ASP A 212 2.71 -16.40 -3.64
N GLN A 213 3.11 -16.60 -4.91
CA GLN A 213 3.48 -17.92 -5.43
C GLN A 213 4.66 -18.52 -4.65
N PHE A 214 5.68 -17.71 -4.33
CA PHE A 214 6.82 -18.16 -3.54
C PHE A 214 6.44 -18.55 -2.11
N LYS A 215 5.52 -17.82 -1.47
CA LYS A 215 4.99 -18.16 -0.15
C LYS A 215 4.08 -19.40 -0.17
N GLY A 216 3.82 -19.99 -1.34
CA GLY A 216 3.13 -21.27 -1.49
C GLY A 216 1.66 -21.22 -1.10
N GLY A 217 1.03 -20.05 -1.23
CA GLY A 217 -0.36 -19.85 -0.85
C GLY A 217 -0.66 -20.12 0.63
N SER A 218 0.36 -20.05 1.50
CA SER A 218 0.16 -20.10 2.95
C SER A 218 -0.79 -18.98 3.40
N SER A 219 -1.48 -19.20 4.53
CA SER A 219 -2.45 -18.28 5.15
C SER A 219 -1.75 -17.02 5.68
N ASP A 220 -1.10 -16.29 4.78
CA ASP A 220 -0.69 -14.91 5.01
C ASP A 220 -2.01 -14.11 5.15
N PRO A 221 -2.29 -13.49 6.31
CA PRO A 221 -3.48 -12.66 6.50
C PRO A 221 -3.54 -11.48 5.52
N TYR A 222 -2.45 -11.23 4.77
CA TYR A 222 -2.34 -10.19 3.75
C TYR A 222 -2.57 -10.68 2.32
N ARG A 223 -3.05 -11.93 2.12
CA ARG A 223 -3.44 -12.50 0.80
C ARG A 223 -4.40 -11.60 0.00
N ASP A 224 -5.08 -10.65 0.64
CA ASP A 224 -6.08 -9.79 0.02
C ASP A 224 -5.49 -8.76 -0.97
N LEU A 225 -4.25 -8.28 -0.80
CA LEU A 225 -3.58 -7.43 -1.81
C LEU A 225 -3.32 -8.17 -3.14
N PHE A 226 -3.38 -9.49 -3.14
CA PHE A 226 -2.98 -10.34 -4.28
C PHE A 226 -4.18 -10.95 -4.99
N SER A 227 -5.26 -11.23 -4.25
CA SER A 227 -6.48 -11.86 -4.76
C SER A 227 -7.40 -10.87 -5.50
N THR A 228 -7.29 -9.59 -5.19
CA THR A 228 -8.06 -8.50 -5.83
C THR A 228 -7.43 -7.99 -7.14
N HIS A 229 -6.13 -8.20 -7.37
CA HIS A 229 -5.37 -7.70 -8.55
C HIS A 229 -4.82 -8.81 -9.47
N PRO A 230 -5.64 -9.51 -10.27
CA PRO A 230 -5.15 -10.50 -11.21
C PRO A 230 -4.42 -9.86 -12.41
N ASN A 231 -3.19 -10.30 -12.69
CA ASN A 231 -2.36 -9.85 -13.82
C ASN A 231 -2.99 -9.93 -15.22
N ASN A 232 -3.99 -10.79 -15.40
CA ASN A 232 -4.69 -11.01 -16.66
C ASN A 232 -6.03 -10.24 -16.74
N ASP A 233 -6.28 -9.29 -15.84
CA ASP A 233 -7.48 -8.47 -15.94
C ASP A 233 -7.42 -7.59 -17.20
N LEU A 234 -8.26 -7.93 -18.19
CA LEU A 234 -8.36 -7.20 -19.44
C LEU A 234 -8.75 -5.73 -19.20
N ARG A 235 -9.52 -5.43 -18.15
CA ARG A 235 -9.90 -4.05 -17.82
C ARG A 235 -8.71 -3.26 -17.34
N LEU A 236 -7.87 -3.85 -16.48
CA LEU A 236 -6.63 -3.21 -16.05
C LEU A 236 -5.72 -2.88 -17.25
N GLN A 237 -5.54 -3.83 -18.15
CA GLN A 237 -4.73 -3.61 -19.36
C GLN A 237 -5.30 -2.48 -20.23
N GLN A 238 -6.62 -2.40 -20.34
CA GLN A 238 -7.29 -1.29 -21.02
C GLN A 238 -7.06 0.05 -20.30
N LEU A 239 -7.17 0.09 -18.97
CA LEU A 239 -6.94 1.31 -18.19
C LEU A 239 -5.48 1.80 -18.30
N ILE A 240 -4.50 0.89 -18.22
CA ILE A 240 -3.08 1.19 -18.48
C ILE A 240 -2.90 1.74 -19.90
N GLY A 241 -3.54 1.12 -20.89
CA GLY A 241 -3.52 1.59 -22.28
C GLY A 241 -4.12 2.99 -22.43
N GLN A 242 -5.22 3.28 -21.74
CA GLN A 242 -5.87 4.59 -21.74
C GLN A 242 -5.01 5.66 -21.05
N ALA A 243 -4.35 5.31 -19.95
CA ALA A 243 -3.48 6.22 -19.20
C ALA A 243 -2.36 6.82 -20.06
N ARG A 244 -1.93 6.12 -21.12
CA ARG A 244 -0.92 6.63 -22.08
C ARG A 244 -1.31 7.95 -22.74
N ARG A 245 -2.60 8.32 -22.77
CA ARG A 245 -3.06 9.63 -23.25
C ARG A 245 -2.50 10.80 -22.44
N TYR A 246 -2.09 10.55 -21.20
CA TYR A 246 -1.49 11.55 -20.31
C TYR A 246 0.06 11.57 -20.38
N GLY A 247 0.66 10.59 -21.05
CA GLY A 247 2.11 10.43 -21.16
C GLY A 247 2.51 8.96 -21.31
N THR A 248 3.58 8.70 -22.06
CA THR A 248 4.07 7.33 -22.31
C THR A 248 5.35 6.99 -21.53
N GLY A 249 5.79 7.84 -20.60
CA GLY A 249 6.99 7.60 -19.79
C GLY A 249 8.26 8.21 -20.37
N THR A 250 8.49 9.51 -20.15
CA THR A 250 9.79 10.15 -20.46
C THR A 250 10.82 9.95 -19.35
N ARG A 251 10.37 9.55 -18.15
CA ARG A 251 11.24 9.22 -17.03
C ARG A 251 11.68 7.77 -17.11
N ASP A 252 12.95 7.55 -16.80
CA ASP A 252 13.44 6.21 -16.51
C ASP A 252 12.67 5.60 -15.33
N ALA A 253 12.52 4.27 -15.32
CA ALA A 253 11.86 3.57 -14.22
C ALA A 253 12.60 3.74 -12.89
N GLY A 254 13.89 4.12 -12.92
CA GLY A 254 14.69 4.39 -11.75
C GLY A 254 15.12 3.12 -11.02
N HIS A 255 15.44 2.05 -11.77
CA HIS A 255 15.83 0.74 -11.19
C HIS A 255 17.06 0.89 -10.27
N GLU A 256 18.19 1.35 -10.81
CA GLU A 256 19.42 1.49 -10.02
C GLU A 256 19.28 2.53 -8.91
N THR A 257 18.64 3.66 -9.20
CA THR A 257 18.33 4.70 -8.21
C THR A 257 17.56 4.13 -7.04
N TYR A 258 16.49 3.38 -7.29
CA TYR A 258 15.69 2.77 -6.24
C TYR A 258 16.49 1.77 -5.40
N LEU A 259 17.22 0.85 -6.05
CA LEU A 259 18.08 -0.11 -5.37
C LEU A 259 19.06 0.58 -4.43
N GLN A 260 19.74 1.64 -4.89
CA GLN A 260 20.67 2.42 -4.08
C GLN A 260 19.99 3.09 -2.87
N GLN A 261 18.76 3.57 -3.01
CA GLN A 261 18.00 4.20 -1.91
C GLN A 261 17.63 3.20 -0.80
N ILE A 262 17.52 1.91 -1.13
CA ILE A 262 17.18 0.85 -0.17
C ILE A 262 18.39 0.00 0.25
N GLU A 263 19.62 0.37 -0.14
CA GLU A 263 20.83 -0.26 0.42
C GLU A 263 20.85 -0.07 1.94
N GLY A 264 20.97 -1.17 2.67
CA GLY A 264 20.91 -1.18 4.13
C GLY A 264 19.51 -1.09 4.73
N LEU A 265 18.44 -1.16 3.91
CA LEU A 265 17.06 -1.26 4.39
C LEU A 265 16.94 -2.47 5.33
N ARG A 266 16.62 -2.20 6.60
CA ARG A 266 16.46 -3.23 7.64
C ARG A 266 15.09 -3.88 7.52
N LEU A 267 15.07 -5.20 7.66
CA LEU A 267 13.86 -6.01 7.65
C LEU A 267 13.84 -6.86 8.93
N PRO A 268 12.91 -6.63 9.86
CA PRO A 268 12.74 -7.50 11.02
C PRO A 268 12.18 -8.85 10.55
N LEU A 269 12.94 -9.93 10.70
CA LEU A 269 12.41 -11.27 10.51
C LEU A 269 11.53 -11.59 11.73
N GLY A 270 10.30 -12.08 11.51
CA GLY A 270 9.34 -12.41 12.58
C GLY A 270 9.79 -13.47 13.60
N ASN A 271 11.04 -13.93 13.51
CA ASN A 271 11.74 -14.78 14.48
C ASN A 271 12.67 -14.00 15.42
N GLY A 272 12.61 -12.66 15.42
CA GLY A 272 13.44 -11.78 16.26
C GLY A 272 14.82 -11.44 15.67
N GLN A 273 15.14 -11.96 14.48
CA GLN A 273 16.34 -11.54 13.76
C GLN A 273 16.06 -10.26 12.95
N THR A 274 17.08 -9.46 12.67
CA THR A 274 16.98 -8.37 11.70
C THR A 274 18.00 -8.62 10.61
N VAL A 275 17.54 -8.57 9.36
CA VAL A 275 18.39 -8.64 8.18
C VAL A 275 18.37 -7.31 7.45
N GLN A 276 19.25 -7.14 6.48
CA GLN A 276 19.34 -5.93 5.68
C GLN A 276 19.41 -6.27 4.20
N VAL A 277 18.77 -5.42 3.38
CA VAL A 277 18.99 -5.40 1.94
C VAL A 277 20.44 -4.97 1.68
N ARG A 278 21.17 -5.77 0.90
CA ARG A 278 22.53 -5.47 0.46
C ARG A 278 22.64 -5.65 -1.04
N LEU A 279 23.29 -4.71 -1.70
CA LEU A 279 23.47 -4.72 -3.13
C LEU A 279 24.75 -5.45 -3.55
N LEU A 280 24.65 -6.22 -4.63
CA LEU A 280 25.77 -6.89 -5.29
C LEU A 280 25.72 -6.61 -6.78
N THR A 281 26.88 -6.49 -7.43
CA THR A 281 26.96 -6.50 -8.89
C THR A 281 27.26 -7.91 -9.37
N ALA A 282 26.35 -8.49 -10.14
CA ALA A 282 26.46 -9.85 -10.65
C ALA A 282 27.69 -10.03 -11.55
N ARG A 283 28.41 -11.13 -11.35
CA ARG A 283 29.61 -11.52 -12.10
C ARG A 283 29.25 -12.53 -13.19
N PRO A 284 30.09 -12.69 -14.22
CA PRO A 284 29.95 -13.79 -15.17
C PRO A 284 29.87 -15.15 -14.46
N GLY A 285 28.78 -15.88 -14.68
CA GLY A 285 28.53 -17.19 -14.09
C GLY A 285 27.82 -17.18 -12.73
N ASP A 286 27.48 -16.01 -12.18
CA ASP A 286 26.64 -15.96 -10.98
C ASP A 286 25.25 -16.54 -11.28
N THR A 287 24.75 -17.34 -10.34
CA THR A 287 23.37 -17.83 -10.32
C THR A 287 22.78 -17.57 -8.95
N PHE A 288 21.46 -17.48 -8.85
CA PHE A 288 20.81 -17.33 -7.54
C PHE A 288 21.07 -18.53 -6.63
N ASP A 289 21.25 -19.73 -7.17
CA ASP A 289 21.64 -20.91 -6.38
C ASP A 289 23.03 -20.79 -5.76
N ASN A 290 23.98 -20.14 -6.46
CA ASN A 290 25.31 -19.87 -5.90
C ASN A 290 25.27 -18.73 -4.88
N LEU A 291 24.57 -17.63 -5.19
CA LEU A 291 24.42 -16.47 -4.30
C LEU A 291 23.70 -16.85 -3.00
N ALA A 292 22.69 -17.71 -3.10
CA ALA A 292 21.92 -18.22 -1.97
C ALA A 292 22.76 -18.93 -0.91
N ARG A 293 23.90 -19.53 -1.28
CA ARG A 293 24.80 -20.22 -0.33
C ARG A 293 25.39 -19.28 0.73
N SER A 294 25.48 -18.00 0.41
CA SER A 294 25.97 -16.96 1.32
C SER A 294 24.84 -16.15 1.98
N SER A 295 23.58 -16.43 1.62
CA SER A 295 22.42 -15.70 2.09
C SER A 295 22.01 -16.15 3.49
N ARG A 296 21.51 -15.20 4.31
CA ARG A 296 20.89 -15.53 5.61
C ARG A 296 19.42 -15.96 5.49
N LEU A 297 18.90 -16.02 4.27
CA LEU A 297 17.52 -16.42 4.01
C LEU A 297 17.31 -17.92 4.25
N SER A 298 16.21 -18.25 4.92
CA SER A 298 15.71 -19.62 5.05
C SER A 298 14.61 -19.90 4.02
N ASN A 299 14.20 -21.17 3.89
CA ASN A 299 13.09 -21.62 3.04
C ASN A 299 13.25 -21.23 1.55
N ASN A 300 13.98 -22.04 0.79
CA ASN A 300 14.26 -21.84 -0.65
C ASN A 300 14.95 -20.49 -0.94
N PRO A 301 16.17 -20.25 -0.40
CA PRO A 301 16.85 -18.96 -0.50
C PRO A 301 17.10 -18.49 -1.94
N ALA A 302 17.39 -19.40 -2.88
CA ALA A 302 17.55 -19.03 -4.29
C ALA A 302 16.25 -18.51 -4.90
N MET A 303 15.12 -19.15 -4.60
CA MET A 303 13.80 -18.69 -5.05
C MET A 303 13.43 -17.36 -4.42
N HIS A 304 13.72 -17.17 -3.13
CA HIS A 304 13.50 -15.90 -2.46
C HIS A 304 14.31 -14.77 -3.11
N LEU A 305 15.59 -15.00 -3.42
CA LEU A 305 16.41 -14.02 -4.14
C LEU A 305 15.84 -13.72 -5.55
N ARG A 306 15.28 -14.71 -6.26
CA ARG A 306 14.59 -14.48 -7.53
C ARG A 306 13.37 -13.57 -7.38
N VAL A 307 12.52 -13.79 -6.37
CA VAL A 307 11.37 -12.91 -6.10
C VAL A 307 11.85 -11.49 -5.77
N LEU A 308 12.81 -11.37 -4.85
CA LEU A 308 13.36 -10.08 -4.46
C LEU A 308 13.84 -9.30 -5.66
N ASN A 309 14.43 -9.94 -6.67
CA ASN A 309 15.00 -9.25 -7.83
C ASN A 309 14.09 -9.22 -9.07
N GLY A 310 12.80 -9.57 -8.94
CA GLY A 310 11.87 -9.57 -10.08
C GLY A 310 12.22 -10.60 -11.17
N LEU A 311 12.93 -11.67 -10.80
CA LEU A 311 13.41 -12.74 -11.69
C LEU A 311 12.76 -14.09 -11.39
N PHE A 312 11.67 -14.11 -10.63
CA PHE A 312 10.91 -15.32 -10.35
C PHE A 312 10.14 -15.82 -11.59
N PRO A 313 9.96 -17.15 -11.78
CA PRO A 313 10.52 -18.25 -10.97
C PRO A 313 11.90 -18.72 -11.43
N ASN A 314 12.29 -18.47 -12.69
CA ASN A 314 13.41 -19.14 -13.34
C ASN A 314 14.50 -18.19 -13.87
N GLY A 315 14.36 -16.89 -13.65
CA GLY A 315 15.33 -15.90 -14.11
C GLY A 315 16.65 -16.00 -13.34
N GLU A 316 17.73 -15.62 -14.02
CA GLU A 316 19.09 -15.56 -13.47
C GLU A 316 19.70 -14.19 -13.67
N PRO A 317 20.67 -13.80 -12.82
CA PRO A 317 21.39 -12.55 -12.98
C PRO A 317 22.10 -12.42 -14.31
N ARG A 318 22.11 -11.21 -14.86
CA ARG A 318 22.99 -10.86 -15.98
C ARG A 318 24.29 -10.26 -15.45
N PRO A 319 25.46 -10.56 -16.05
CA PRO A 319 26.71 -9.93 -15.65
C PRO A 319 26.60 -8.40 -15.69
N GLY A 320 27.06 -7.74 -14.63
CA GLY A 320 26.95 -6.28 -14.45
C GLY A 320 25.62 -5.81 -13.84
N GLN A 321 24.62 -6.67 -13.69
CA GLN A 321 23.35 -6.31 -13.07
C GLN A 321 23.51 -6.07 -11.56
N LEU A 322 22.93 -4.99 -11.06
CA LEU A 322 22.81 -4.72 -9.64
C LEU A 322 21.67 -5.57 -9.06
N LEU A 323 21.94 -6.30 -7.98
CA LEU A 323 21.01 -7.24 -7.35
C LEU A 323 20.87 -6.95 -5.87
N LYS A 324 19.67 -7.17 -5.35
CA LYS A 324 19.36 -7.23 -3.93
C LYS A 324 19.70 -8.61 -3.37
N THR A 325 20.39 -8.62 -2.24
CA THR A 325 20.63 -9.78 -1.36
C THR A 325 20.19 -9.44 0.05
N ILE A 326 20.13 -10.46 0.91
CA ILE A 326 19.72 -10.29 2.30
C ILE A 326 20.82 -10.85 3.20
N GLN A 327 21.33 -9.99 4.09
CA GLN A 327 22.43 -10.29 5.02
C GLN A 327 22.10 -9.90 6.45
#